data_AF-A0A1P8WJR7-F1
#
_entry.id   AF-A0A1P8WJR7-F1
#
_cell.length_a   1.000
_cell.length_b   1.000
_cell.length_c   1.000
_cell.angle_alpha   90.00
_cell.angle_beta   90.00
_cell.angle_gamma   90.00
#
_symmetry.space_group_name_H-M   'P 1'
#
loop_
_entity.id
_entity.type
_entity.pdbx_description
1 polymer ?
#
loop_
_entity_poly.entity_id
_entity_poly.type
_entity_poly.pdbx_seq_one_letter_code
_entity_poly.pdbx_strand_id
1 'polypeptide(L)'
;MASHKLVPRREGDFNGWSNHYSQTLIDNAEQYFLTDAEVKELKKLQADWDRDYAAAITAADVARAATEAKHEARAALEHAVRNTAKRIMADSRISNTLRKDAGLPVHKTTRTPVAVPTTSPLGQVVSTNRLEHTILVTDANTPTKRRKPPGVIGCEAMLLVGDVSTLDPADYRLIGLWTRFPEVVTFNPDDAGKTAHYMFRWLNTKGEKGPFSAPTSATIPAV
;
A
#
# COMPACT_ATOMS: atom_id res chain seq x y z
N MET A 1 27.77 5.22 -36.85
CA MET A 1 29.05 4.80 -36.24
C MET A 1 29.01 5.18 -34.77
N ALA A 2 28.98 4.20 -33.87
CA ALA A 2 28.96 4.49 -32.43
C ALA A 2 30.25 5.22 -32.05
N SER A 3 30.14 6.35 -31.35
CA SER A 3 31.28 7.10 -30.82
C SER A 3 32.03 6.19 -29.84
N HIS A 4 33.13 5.59 -30.30
CA HIS A 4 34.01 4.81 -29.45
C HIS A 4 34.79 5.81 -28.59
N LYS A 5 34.42 5.93 -27.30
CA LYS A 5 35.15 6.79 -26.38
C LYS A 5 36.52 6.17 -26.11
N LEU A 6 37.58 6.96 -26.31
CA LEU A 6 38.96 6.55 -26.09
C LEU A 6 39.20 6.08 -24.66
N VAL A 7 38.59 6.76 -23.68
CA VAL A 7 38.77 6.52 -22.25
C VAL A 7 37.49 5.87 -21.67
N PRO A 8 37.59 4.69 -21.02
CA PRO A 8 36.46 4.06 -20.36
C PRO A 8 35.84 4.96 -19.27
N ARG A 9 34.51 4.88 -19.12
CA ARG A 9 33.77 5.71 -18.14
C ARG A 9 33.70 5.11 -16.74
N ARG A 10 33.66 3.78 -16.63
CA ARG A 10 33.60 3.10 -15.33
C ARG A 10 35.00 3.10 -14.76
N GLU A 11 35.14 3.46 -13.49
CA GLU A 11 36.47 3.58 -12.86
C GLU A 11 37.25 2.26 -12.86
N GLY A 12 36.59 1.12 -12.65
CA GLY A 12 37.24 -0.19 -12.75
C GLY A 12 37.76 -0.49 -14.16
N ASP A 13 36.96 -0.19 -15.19
CA ASP A 13 37.36 -0.38 -16.59
C ASP A 13 38.47 0.61 -16.97
N PHE A 14 38.40 1.84 -16.47
CA PHE A 14 39.44 2.87 -16.66
C PHE A 14 40.74 2.45 -15.98
N ASN A 15 40.70 1.96 -14.74
CA ASN A 15 41.87 1.49 -14.02
C ASN A 15 42.61 0.37 -14.75
N GLY A 16 41.87 -0.61 -15.28
CA GLY A 16 42.47 -1.70 -16.07
C GLY A 16 43.05 -1.21 -17.40
N TRP A 17 42.30 -0.34 -18.09
CA TRP A 17 42.73 0.22 -19.37
C TRP A 17 43.93 1.17 -19.24
N SER A 18 43.93 2.09 -18.27
CA SER A 18 44.99 3.09 -18.07
C SER A 18 46.31 2.44 -17.68
N ASN A 19 46.25 1.41 -16.82
CA ASN A 19 47.43 0.61 -16.47
C ASN A 19 48.06 -0.04 -17.70
N HIS A 20 47.26 -0.71 -18.53
CA HIS A 20 47.76 -1.33 -19.75
C HIS A 20 48.30 -0.31 -20.76
N TYR A 21 47.58 0.79 -20.96
CA TYR A 21 47.96 1.88 -21.86
C TYR A 21 49.28 2.53 -21.42
N SER A 22 49.36 2.99 -20.17
CA SER A 22 50.53 3.66 -19.60
C SER A 22 51.75 2.75 -19.65
N GLN A 23 51.61 1.48 -19.26
CA GLN A 23 52.72 0.52 -19.28
C GLN A 23 53.24 0.28 -20.71
N THR A 24 52.33 0.11 -21.69
CA THR A 24 52.72 -0.10 -23.10
C THR A 24 53.50 1.07 -23.66
N LEU A 25 53.08 2.31 -23.35
CA LEU A 25 53.75 3.52 -23.81
C LEU A 25 55.09 3.75 -23.11
N ILE A 26 55.18 3.46 -21.82
CA ILE A 26 56.43 3.57 -21.05
C ILE A 26 57.47 2.57 -21.58
N ASP A 27 57.05 1.32 -21.85
CA ASP A 27 57.95 0.25 -22.31
C ASP A 27 58.42 0.42 -23.75
N ASN A 28 57.68 1.19 -24.56
CA ASN A 28 57.94 1.37 -26.00
C ASN A 28 58.05 2.85 -26.39
N ALA A 29 58.49 3.73 -25.48
CA ALA A 29 58.45 5.18 -25.63
C ALA A 29 59.03 5.70 -26.95
N GLU A 30 60.17 5.15 -27.40
CA GLU A 30 60.80 5.52 -28.67
C GLU A 30 59.92 5.22 -29.89
N GLN A 31 59.20 4.10 -29.89
CA GLN A 31 58.31 3.70 -31.00
C GLN A 31 57.09 4.63 -31.12
N TYR A 32 56.69 5.24 -30.01
CA TYR A 32 55.59 6.19 -29.94
C TYR A 32 56.06 7.66 -29.94
N PHE A 33 57.37 7.90 -30.14
CA PHE A 33 57.98 9.23 -30.18
C PHE A 33 57.71 10.08 -28.93
N LEU A 34 57.63 9.44 -27.76
CA LEU A 34 57.44 10.12 -26.48
C LEU A 34 58.77 10.61 -25.91
N THR A 35 58.76 11.81 -25.33
CA THR A 35 59.92 12.36 -24.63
C THR A 35 60.04 11.81 -23.21
N ASP A 36 61.24 11.83 -22.64
CA ASP A 36 61.48 11.42 -21.25
C ASP A 36 60.62 12.18 -20.24
N ALA A 37 60.33 13.46 -20.53
CA ALA A 37 59.48 14.29 -19.70
C ALA A 37 58.02 13.78 -19.68
N GLU A 38 57.49 13.39 -20.84
CA GLU A 38 56.13 12.84 -20.97
C GLU A 38 56.01 11.46 -20.32
N VAL A 39 57.00 10.59 -20.52
CA VAL A 39 57.05 9.27 -19.87
C VAL A 39 57.06 9.42 -18.35
N LYS A 40 57.86 10.36 -17.83
CA LYS A 40 57.95 10.62 -16.39
C LYS A 40 56.62 11.14 -15.82
N GLU A 41 55.96 12.04 -16.52
CA GLU A 41 54.67 12.57 -16.08
C GLU A 41 53.57 11.50 -16.13
N LEU A 42 53.51 10.71 -17.21
CA LEU A 42 52.53 9.62 -17.33
C LEU A 42 52.70 8.58 -16.21
N LYS A 43 53.95 8.20 -15.91
CA LYS A 43 54.27 7.28 -14.82
C LYS A 43 53.83 7.83 -13.46
N LYS A 44 54.03 9.13 -13.23
CA LYS A 44 53.61 9.80 -11.99
C LYS A 44 52.09 9.80 -11.85
N LEU A 45 51.36 10.22 -12.89
CA LEU A 45 49.89 10.28 -12.89
C LEU A 45 49.27 8.90 -12.71
N GLN A 46 49.83 7.87 -13.35
CA GLN A 46 49.38 6.49 -13.18
C GLN A 46 49.57 6.02 -11.73
N ALA A 47 50.75 6.27 -11.14
CA ALA A 47 51.02 5.90 -9.75
C ALA A 47 50.13 6.65 -8.74
N ASP A 48 49.85 7.93 -8.99
CA ASP A 48 48.91 8.70 -8.17
C ASP A 48 47.49 8.13 -8.26
N TRP A 49 47.02 7.81 -9.47
CA TRP A 49 45.72 7.17 -9.69
C TRP A 49 45.61 5.81 -9.00
N ASP A 50 46.59 4.91 -9.17
CA ASP A 50 46.53 3.56 -8.59
C ASP A 50 46.47 3.60 -7.07
N ARG A 51 47.25 4.51 -6.44
CA ARG A 51 47.21 4.74 -4.99
C ARG A 51 45.82 5.19 -4.54
N ASP A 52 45.28 6.22 -5.18
CA ASP A 52 44.04 6.85 -4.75
C ASP A 52 42.83 5.94 -5.04
N TYR A 53 42.84 5.20 -6.15
CA TYR A 53 41.84 4.19 -6.49
C TYR A 53 41.82 3.05 -5.45
N ALA A 54 42.98 2.49 -5.08
CA ALA A 54 43.07 1.45 -4.06
C ALA A 54 42.61 1.95 -2.67
N ALA A 55 42.96 3.19 -2.32
CA ALA A 55 42.50 3.83 -1.09
C ALA A 55 40.97 4.01 -1.07
N ALA A 56 40.37 4.43 -2.19
CA ALA A 56 38.93 4.60 -2.33
C ALA A 56 38.16 3.28 -2.18
N ILE A 57 38.64 2.19 -2.81
CA ILE A 57 38.04 0.86 -2.66
C ILE A 57 38.11 0.38 -1.20
N THR A 58 39.26 0.52 -0.56
CA THR A 58 39.44 0.15 0.87
C THR A 58 38.48 0.94 1.76
N ALA A 59 38.35 2.25 1.54
CA ALA A 59 37.44 3.11 2.30
C ALA A 59 35.96 2.73 2.08
N ALA A 60 35.59 2.38 0.83
CA ALA A 60 34.25 1.91 0.50
C ALA A 60 33.92 0.59 1.22
N ASP A 61 34.86 -0.35 1.27
CA ASP A 61 34.68 -1.63 1.96
C ASP A 61 34.55 -1.44 3.48
N VAL A 62 35.35 -0.56 4.09
CA VAL A 62 35.24 -0.19 5.51
C VAL A 62 33.89 0.46 5.81
N ALA A 63 33.44 1.39 4.96
CA ALA A 63 32.15 2.06 5.14
C ALA A 63 30.97 1.06 5.03
N ARG A 64 31.05 0.12 4.09
CA ARG A 64 30.07 -0.96 3.93
C ARG A 64 30.04 -1.87 5.16
N ALA A 65 31.21 -2.31 5.64
CA ALA A 65 31.31 -3.15 6.83
C ALA A 65 30.77 -2.45 8.09
N ALA A 66 31.12 -1.17 8.31
CA ALA A 66 30.61 -0.38 9.43
C ALA A 66 29.09 -0.19 9.35
N THR A 67 28.55 -0.03 8.14
CA THR A 67 27.11 0.08 7.92
C THR A 67 26.40 -1.22 8.26
N GLU A 68 26.92 -2.36 7.81
CA GLU A 68 26.34 -3.68 8.14
C GLU A 68 26.39 -3.95 9.65
N ALA A 69 27.54 -3.75 10.30
CA ALA A 69 27.68 -3.95 11.74
C ALA A 69 26.69 -3.09 12.55
N LYS A 70 26.44 -1.85 12.11
CA LYS A 70 25.41 -0.98 12.71
C LYS A 70 24.00 -1.54 12.50
N HIS A 71 23.70 -2.08 11.31
CA HIS A 71 22.40 -2.68 11.02
C HIS A 71 22.17 -3.96 11.84
N GLU A 72 23.17 -4.83 11.96
CA GLU A 72 23.13 -6.02 12.82
C GLU A 72 22.93 -5.65 14.30
N ALA A 73 23.71 -4.69 14.81
CA ALA A 73 23.56 -4.21 16.19
C ALA A 73 22.16 -3.63 16.46
N ARG A 74 21.61 -2.88 15.50
CA ARG A 74 20.25 -2.38 15.57
C ARG A 74 19.22 -3.51 15.58
N ALA A 75 19.35 -4.51 14.70
CA ALA A 75 18.44 -5.64 14.65
C ALA A 75 18.44 -6.44 15.96
N ALA A 76 19.63 -6.69 16.52
CA ALA A 76 19.78 -7.35 17.82
C ALA A 76 19.12 -6.56 18.95
N LEU A 77 19.32 -5.24 18.99
CA LEU A 77 18.69 -4.36 19.97
C LEU A 77 17.17 -4.32 19.81
N GLU A 78 16.67 -4.18 18.58
CA GLU A 78 15.22 -4.20 18.31
C GLU A 78 14.57 -5.49 18.78
N HIS A 79 15.22 -6.64 18.55
CA HIS A 79 14.74 -7.93 19.04
C HIS A 79 14.69 -7.98 20.57
N ALA A 80 15.76 -7.55 21.24
CA ALA A 80 15.81 -7.50 22.70
C ALA A 80 14.73 -6.58 23.28
N VAL A 81 14.59 -5.36 22.73
CA VAL A 81 13.57 -4.37 23.13
C VAL A 81 12.16 -4.91 22.95
N ARG A 82 11.86 -5.55 21.81
CA ARG A 82 10.52 -6.15 21.58
C ARG A 82 10.22 -7.23 22.60
N ASN A 83 11.20 -8.08 22.93
CA ASN A 83 11.00 -9.16 23.88
C ASN A 83 10.83 -8.66 25.32
N THR A 84 11.64 -7.69 25.75
CA THR A 84 11.50 -7.10 27.09
C THR A 84 10.19 -6.31 27.22
N ALA A 85 9.83 -5.52 26.21
CA ALA A 85 8.55 -4.79 26.18
C ALA A 85 7.36 -5.74 26.30
N LYS A 86 7.33 -6.86 25.55
CA LYS A 86 6.26 -7.88 25.65
C LYS A 86 6.14 -8.44 27.07
N ARG A 87 7.26 -8.76 27.72
CA ARG A 87 7.26 -9.28 29.09
C ARG A 87 6.72 -8.25 30.09
N ILE A 88 7.16 -7.00 29.98
CA ILE A 88 6.70 -5.89 30.84
C ILE A 88 5.20 -5.64 30.66
N MET A 89 4.73 -5.68 29.41
CA MET A 89 3.31 -5.47 29.08
C MET A 89 2.39 -6.59 29.55
N ALA A 90 2.91 -7.81 29.71
CA ALA A 90 2.18 -8.97 30.21
C ALA A 90 2.19 -9.09 31.74
N ASP A 91 3.18 -8.50 32.42
CA ASP A 91 3.31 -8.58 33.87
C ASP A 91 2.31 -7.63 34.57
N SER A 92 1.36 -8.21 35.30
CA SER A 92 0.31 -7.49 36.02
C SER A 92 0.83 -6.71 37.24
N ARG A 93 2.05 -7.03 37.73
CA ARG A 93 2.68 -6.33 38.86
C ARG A 93 3.21 -4.94 38.46
N ILE A 94 3.40 -4.71 37.16
CA ILE A 94 3.93 -3.44 36.64
C ILE A 94 2.79 -2.46 36.42
N SER A 95 2.87 -1.30 37.11
CA SER A 95 1.85 -0.27 37.02
C SER A 95 1.84 0.43 35.66
N ASN A 96 0.72 1.05 35.31
CA ASN A 96 0.60 1.84 34.09
C ASN A 96 1.50 3.08 34.10
N THR A 97 1.80 3.64 35.28
CA THR A 97 2.77 4.74 35.44
C THR A 97 4.16 4.29 35.02
N LEU A 98 4.65 3.16 35.54
CA LEU A 98 5.96 2.61 35.18
C LEU A 98 6.06 2.24 33.70
N ARG A 99 4.96 1.73 33.11
CA ARG A 99 4.90 1.49 31.66
C ARG A 99 5.05 2.79 30.87
N LYS A 100 4.33 3.83 31.26
CA LYS A 100 4.40 5.15 30.61
C LYS A 100 5.79 5.77 30.76
N ASP A 101 6.40 5.67 31.94
CA ASP A 101 7.75 6.18 32.20
C ASP A 101 8.81 5.46 31.35
N ALA A 102 8.61 4.16 31.09
CA ALA A 102 9.41 3.38 30.15
C ALA A 102 9.10 3.64 28.66
N GLY A 103 8.19 4.58 28.34
CA GLY A 103 7.75 4.87 26.97
C GLY A 103 6.88 3.79 26.34
N LEU A 104 6.35 2.85 27.14
CA LEU A 104 5.48 1.77 26.68
C LEU A 104 4.02 2.22 26.61
N PRO A 105 3.23 1.67 25.67
CA PRO A 105 1.81 1.96 25.60
C PRO A 105 1.09 1.46 26.86
N VAL A 106 0.12 2.23 27.33
CA VAL A 106 -0.75 1.83 28.45
C VAL A 106 -1.95 1.06 27.92
N HIS A 107 -2.26 -0.08 28.54
CA HIS A 107 -3.44 -0.87 28.19
C HIS A 107 -4.71 -0.06 28.39
N LYS A 108 -5.60 -0.15 27.40
CA LYS A 108 -6.91 0.46 27.50
C LYS A 108 -7.79 -0.33 28.45
N THR A 109 -8.37 0.34 29.43
CA THR A 109 -9.28 -0.28 30.42
C THR A 109 -10.74 -0.28 29.99
N THR A 110 -11.08 0.50 28.95
CA THR A 110 -12.45 0.62 28.45
C THR A 110 -12.53 0.17 26.99
N ARG A 111 -13.61 -0.49 26.59
CA ARG A 111 -13.88 -0.73 25.17
C ARG A 111 -14.37 0.56 24.54
N THR A 112 -13.87 0.93 23.36
CA THR A 112 -14.55 1.96 22.54
C THR A 112 -15.71 1.29 21.83
N PRO A 113 -16.96 1.72 22.06
CA PRO A 113 -18.09 1.25 21.28
C PRO A 113 -17.88 1.58 19.80
N VAL A 114 -18.30 0.67 18.92
CA VAL A 114 -18.44 1.00 17.50
C VAL A 114 -19.55 2.03 17.39
N ALA A 115 -19.30 3.12 16.67
CA ALA A 115 -20.28 4.18 16.48
C ALA A 115 -21.45 3.71 15.60
N VAL A 116 -22.61 4.35 15.77
CA VAL A 116 -23.74 4.21 14.84
C VAL A 116 -23.31 4.76 13.48
N PRO A 117 -23.64 4.09 12.35
CA PRO A 117 -23.30 4.61 11.02
C PRO A 117 -24.01 5.94 10.78
N THR A 118 -23.27 6.97 10.40
CA THR A 118 -23.83 8.31 10.12
C THR A 118 -24.05 8.57 8.64
N THR A 119 -23.45 7.76 7.77
CA THR A 119 -23.62 7.83 6.32
C THR A 119 -24.77 6.94 5.87
N SER A 120 -25.39 7.29 4.75
CA SER A 120 -26.32 6.40 4.04
C SER A 120 -25.57 5.62 2.93
N PRO A 121 -26.04 4.41 2.59
CA PRO A 121 -25.56 3.70 1.41
C PRO A 121 -26.05 4.38 0.12
N LEU A 122 -25.36 4.13 -0.98
CA LEU A 122 -25.80 4.44 -2.33
C LEU A 122 -26.00 3.12 -3.08
N GLY A 123 -27.24 2.84 -3.46
CA GLY A 123 -27.58 1.69 -4.28
C GLY A 123 -27.50 2.02 -5.77
N GLN A 124 -27.02 1.06 -6.56
CA GLN A 124 -26.99 1.14 -8.01
C GLN A 124 -27.37 -0.21 -8.60
N VAL A 125 -28.35 -0.23 -9.50
CA VAL A 125 -28.63 -1.39 -10.34
C VAL A 125 -27.60 -1.41 -11.45
N VAL A 126 -26.70 -2.39 -11.43
CA VAL A 126 -25.54 -2.48 -12.33
C VAL A 126 -25.74 -3.45 -13.49
N SER A 127 -26.72 -4.35 -13.37
CA SER A 127 -27.13 -5.25 -14.44
C SER A 127 -28.58 -5.69 -14.21
N THR A 128 -29.32 -5.85 -15.30
CA THR A 128 -30.68 -6.36 -15.30
C THR A 128 -30.75 -7.55 -16.26
N ASN A 129 -31.07 -8.73 -15.74
CA ASN A 129 -31.40 -9.92 -16.53
C ASN A 129 -32.90 -10.21 -16.39
N ARG A 130 -33.40 -11.20 -17.13
CA ARG A 130 -34.81 -11.63 -17.02
C ARG A 130 -35.18 -11.91 -15.57
N LEU A 131 -36.11 -11.11 -15.03
CA LEU A 131 -36.57 -11.18 -13.64
C LEU A 131 -35.47 -11.04 -12.57
N GLU A 132 -34.35 -10.41 -12.89
CA GLU A 132 -33.21 -10.27 -11.98
C GLU A 132 -32.59 -8.87 -12.04
N HIS A 133 -32.32 -8.31 -10.87
CA HIS A 133 -31.46 -7.12 -10.74
C HIS A 133 -30.20 -7.48 -9.97
N THR A 134 -29.04 -7.09 -10.50
CA THR A 134 -27.78 -7.10 -9.76
C THR A 134 -27.55 -5.71 -9.19
N ILE A 135 -27.41 -5.62 -7.87
CA ILE A 135 -27.31 -4.36 -7.14
C ILE A 135 -25.94 -4.23 -6.50
N LEU A 136 -25.25 -3.15 -6.83
CA LEU A 136 -24.06 -2.70 -6.12
C LEU A 136 -24.47 -1.67 -5.06
N VAL A 137 -23.92 -1.80 -3.86
CA VAL A 137 -24.09 -0.81 -2.78
C VAL A 137 -22.71 -0.28 -2.37
N THR A 138 -22.58 1.03 -2.34
CA THR A 138 -21.36 1.76 -1.92
C THR A 138 -21.67 2.78 -0.85
N ASP A 139 -20.66 3.31 -0.17
CA ASP A 139 -20.87 4.37 0.83
C ASP A 139 -20.93 5.76 0.19
N ALA A 140 -21.83 6.63 0.67
CA ALA A 140 -22.01 7.97 0.11
C ALA A 140 -20.74 8.85 0.16
N ASN A 141 -19.88 8.67 1.17
CA ASN A 141 -18.63 9.43 1.27
C ASN A 141 -17.48 8.81 0.46
N THR A 142 -17.63 7.55 0.02
CA THR A 142 -16.63 6.85 -0.78
C THR A 142 -17.26 6.07 -1.94
N PRO A 143 -17.95 6.75 -2.87
CA PRO A 143 -18.80 6.11 -3.88
C PRO A 143 -18.03 5.23 -4.87
N THR A 144 -16.72 5.46 -5.04
CA THR A 144 -15.86 4.65 -5.90
C THR A 144 -15.26 3.43 -5.21
N LYS A 145 -15.43 3.30 -3.89
CA LYS A 145 -14.90 2.19 -3.09
C LYS A 145 -15.99 1.17 -2.82
N ARG A 146 -15.72 -0.08 -3.18
CA ARG A 146 -16.61 -1.22 -2.93
C ARG A 146 -16.58 -1.74 -1.49
N ARG A 147 -15.79 -1.12 -0.60
CA ARG A 147 -15.68 -1.54 0.80
C ARG A 147 -16.74 -0.82 1.64
N LYS A 148 -17.35 -1.55 2.58
CA LYS A 148 -18.21 -0.97 3.61
C LYS A 148 -17.46 0.08 4.46
N PRO A 149 -18.17 1.06 5.03
CA PRO A 149 -17.58 1.97 6.01
C PRO A 149 -16.97 1.23 7.20
N PRO A 150 -15.96 1.80 7.88
CA PRO A 150 -15.45 1.24 9.13
C PRO A 150 -16.56 1.04 10.17
N GLY A 151 -16.59 -0.12 10.83
CA GLY A 151 -17.58 -0.42 11.87
C GLY A 151 -18.94 -0.94 11.37
N VAL A 152 -19.19 -0.89 10.06
CA VAL A 152 -20.42 -1.41 9.44
C VAL A 152 -20.31 -2.91 9.17
N ILE A 153 -21.30 -3.68 9.65
CA ILE A 153 -21.38 -5.13 9.43
C ILE A 153 -22.07 -5.48 8.11
N GLY A 154 -23.05 -4.69 7.69
CA GLY A 154 -23.83 -4.93 6.47
C GLY A 154 -24.81 -3.80 6.18
N CYS A 155 -25.61 -4.02 5.14
CA CYS A 155 -26.67 -3.12 4.70
C CYS A 155 -28.01 -3.83 4.75
N GLU A 156 -29.01 -3.27 5.43
CA GLU A 156 -30.39 -3.67 5.19
C GLU A 156 -30.81 -3.15 3.83
N ALA A 157 -31.35 -4.05 3.01
CA ALA A 157 -31.93 -3.75 1.70
C ALA A 157 -33.44 -3.92 1.78
N MET A 158 -34.16 -2.90 1.34
CA MET A 158 -35.61 -2.81 1.34
C MET A 158 -36.10 -2.67 -0.11
N LEU A 159 -37.26 -3.24 -0.44
CA LEU A 159 -37.83 -3.27 -1.78
C LEU A 159 -39.32 -2.89 -1.77
N LEU A 160 -39.72 -2.08 -2.73
CA LEU A 160 -41.11 -1.83 -3.11
C LEU A 160 -41.24 -2.11 -4.61
N VAL A 161 -42.24 -2.88 -5.03
CA VAL A 161 -42.55 -3.10 -6.45
C VAL A 161 -43.84 -2.37 -6.77
N GLY A 162 -43.80 -1.43 -7.70
CA GLY A 162 -44.92 -0.56 -8.06
C GLY A 162 -44.50 0.59 -8.96
N ASP A 163 -45.43 1.49 -9.29
CA ASP A 163 -45.17 2.59 -10.22
C ASP A 163 -44.59 3.85 -9.55
N VAL A 164 -44.78 4.00 -8.24
CA VAL A 164 -44.40 5.19 -7.48
C VAL A 164 -43.52 4.80 -6.30
N SER A 165 -42.32 5.38 -6.23
CA SER A 165 -41.45 5.30 -5.04
C SER A 165 -41.91 6.26 -3.96
N THR A 166 -41.75 5.89 -2.69
CA THR A 166 -41.97 6.77 -1.54
C THR A 166 -40.67 6.99 -0.77
N LEU A 167 -40.64 8.02 0.09
CA LEU A 167 -39.53 8.27 1.03
C LEU A 167 -39.73 7.59 2.39
N ASP A 168 -40.92 7.04 2.66
CA ASP A 168 -41.21 6.35 3.90
C ASP A 168 -40.72 4.89 3.82
N PRO A 169 -39.72 4.48 4.63
CA PRO A 169 -39.23 3.11 4.63
C PRO A 169 -40.30 2.07 5.02
N ALA A 170 -41.41 2.47 5.64
CA ALA A 170 -42.49 1.57 6.01
C ALA A 170 -43.23 0.97 4.80
N ASP A 171 -43.19 1.64 3.65
CA ASP A 171 -43.81 1.16 2.41
C ASP A 171 -42.99 0.05 1.73
N TYR A 172 -41.73 -0.14 2.15
CA TYR A 172 -40.82 -1.11 1.58
C TYR A 172 -40.78 -2.37 2.44
N ARG A 173 -40.72 -3.54 1.82
CA ARG A 173 -40.46 -4.81 2.51
C ARG A 173 -38.96 -5.05 2.64
N LEU A 174 -38.53 -5.60 3.78
CA LEU A 174 -37.15 -6.05 3.94
C LEU A 174 -36.87 -7.25 3.01
N ILE A 175 -35.81 -7.16 2.21
CA ILE A 175 -35.36 -8.26 1.35
C ILE A 175 -34.09 -8.95 1.85
N GLY A 176 -33.34 -8.30 2.75
CA GLY A 176 -32.24 -8.95 3.44
C GLY A 176 -31.27 -8.00 4.13
N LEU A 177 -30.37 -8.60 4.90
CA LEU A 177 -29.18 -7.95 5.43
C LEU A 177 -27.97 -8.42 4.59
N TRP A 178 -27.52 -7.54 3.70
CA TRP A 178 -26.43 -7.82 2.78
C TRP A 178 -25.08 -7.52 3.41
N THR A 179 -24.20 -8.52 3.43
CA THR A 179 -22.85 -8.37 4.00
C THR A 179 -21.77 -8.25 2.93
N ARG A 180 -22.11 -8.47 1.66
CA ARG A 180 -21.25 -8.43 0.46
C ARG A 180 -22.01 -7.77 -0.69
N PHE A 181 -21.28 -7.23 -1.66
CA PHE A 181 -21.85 -6.58 -2.85
C PHE A 181 -21.00 -6.84 -4.11
N PRO A 182 -21.60 -6.98 -5.30
CA PRO A 182 -23.04 -6.85 -5.57
C PRO A 182 -23.85 -8.05 -5.10
N GLU A 183 -25.16 -7.86 -4.96
CA GLU A 183 -26.15 -8.89 -4.63
C GLU A 183 -27.21 -8.99 -5.73
N VAL A 184 -27.74 -10.18 -5.95
CA VAL A 184 -28.77 -10.44 -6.96
C VAL A 184 -30.14 -10.52 -6.29
N VAL A 185 -31.10 -9.78 -6.83
CA VAL A 185 -32.50 -9.79 -6.42
C VAL A 185 -33.32 -10.40 -7.54
N THR A 186 -34.00 -11.51 -7.25
CA THR A 186 -34.88 -12.23 -8.18
C THR A 186 -36.34 -11.82 -7.96
N PHE A 187 -37.10 -11.74 -9.05
CA PHE A 187 -38.49 -11.32 -9.08
C PHE A 187 -39.44 -12.43 -9.56
N ASN A 188 -40.71 -12.31 -9.17
CA ASN A 188 -41.74 -13.20 -9.70
C ASN A 188 -42.10 -12.80 -11.15
N PRO A 189 -42.54 -13.75 -11.99
CA PRO A 189 -43.00 -13.44 -13.34
C PRO A 189 -44.10 -12.38 -13.39
N ASP A 190 -44.99 -12.34 -12.38
CA ASP A 190 -46.08 -11.35 -12.27
C ASP A 190 -45.59 -9.91 -12.03
N ASP A 191 -44.31 -9.74 -11.68
CA ASP A 191 -43.67 -8.44 -11.50
C ASP A 191 -42.95 -7.95 -12.76
N ALA A 192 -42.95 -8.75 -13.83
CA ALA A 192 -42.38 -8.38 -15.12
C ALA A 192 -42.97 -7.06 -15.64
N GLY A 193 -42.10 -6.13 -16.04
CA GLY A 193 -42.50 -4.81 -16.54
C GLY A 193 -42.85 -3.78 -15.46
N LYS A 194 -42.97 -4.17 -14.18
CA LYS A 194 -43.12 -3.22 -13.06
C LYS A 194 -41.77 -2.60 -12.69
N THR A 195 -41.81 -1.51 -11.91
CA THR A 195 -40.60 -0.89 -11.36
C THR A 195 -40.30 -1.41 -9.95
N ALA A 196 -39.05 -1.78 -9.71
CA ALA A 196 -38.52 -2.09 -8.41
C ALA A 196 -37.82 -0.86 -7.83
N HIS A 197 -38.24 -0.44 -6.64
CA HIS A 197 -37.66 0.64 -5.86
C HIS A 197 -36.91 0.08 -4.65
N TYR A 198 -35.68 0.52 -4.43
CA TYR A 198 -34.81 0.03 -3.37
C TYR A 198 -34.38 1.12 -2.41
N MET A 199 -34.41 0.82 -1.11
CA MET A 199 -33.82 1.66 -0.07
C MET A 199 -32.83 0.86 0.76
N PHE A 200 -31.78 1.53 1.20
CA PHE A 200 -30.66 0.90 1.87
C PHE A 200 -30.32 1.63 3.16
N ARG A 201 -29.88 0.92 4.20
CA ARG A 201 -29.22 1.55 5.36
C ARG A 201 -28.11 0.68 5.93
N TRP A 202 -27.05 1.33 6.42
CA TRP A 202 -25.96 0.63 7.09
C TRP A 202 -26.34 0.18 8.50
N LEU A 203 -25.80 -0.96 8.92
CA LEU A 203 -25.87 -1.44 10.30
C LEU A 203 -24.45 -1.61 10.84
N ASN A 204 -24.22 -1.23 12.09
CA ASN A 204 -22.96 -1.55 12.75
C ASN A 204 -22.95 -2.95 13.36
N THR A 205 -21.82 -3.35 13.93
CA THR A 205 -21.66 -4.67 14.59
C THR A 205 -22.61 -4.92 15.77
N LYS A 206 -23.29 -3.90 16.30
CA LYS A 206 -24.30 -4.01 17.36
C LYS A 206 -25.74 -4.02 16.83
N GLY A 207 -25.93 -3.93 15.51
CA GLY A 207 -27.24 -3.81 14.88
C GLY A 207 -27.85 -2.41 14.94
N GLU A 208 -27.07 -1.40 15.35
CA GLU A 208 -27.53 -0.01 15.34
C GLU A 208 -27.56 0.50 13.91
N LYS A 209 -28.63 1.22 13.58
CA LYS A 209 -29.04 1.55 12.20
C LYS A 209 -28.65 2.98 11.86
N GLY A 210 -28.01 3.14 10.71
CA GLY A 210 -27.76 4.45 10.11
C GLY A 210 -28.96 4.99 9.35
N PRO A 211 -28.82 6.18 8.73
CA PRO A 211 -29.87 6.77 7.91
C PRO A 211 -30.14 5.93 6.66
N PHE A 212 -31.38 6.00 6.17
CA PHE A 212 -31.74 5.41 4.88
C PHE A 212 -31.17 6.22 3.72
N SER A 213 -30.90 5.52 2.62
CA SER A 213 -30.60 6.09 1.31
C SER A 213 -31.85 6.70 0.68
N ALA A 214 -31.65 7.56 -0.33
CA ALA A 214 -32.72 7.84 -1.28
C ALA A 214 -33.11 6.56 -2.06
N PRO A 215 -34.36 6.44 -2.53
CA PRO A 215 -34.77 5.30 -3.35
C PRO A 215 -34.00 5.22 -4.67
N THR A 216 -33.54 4.02 -5.02
CA THR A 216 -32.98 3.69 -6.34
C THR A 216 -33.97 2.82 -7.09
N SER A 217 -34.21 3.10 -8.37
CA SER A 217 -35.28 2.42 -9.13
C SER A 217 -34.78 1.79 -10.41
N ALA A 218 -35.34 0.64 -10.79
CA ALA A 218 -35.14 0.03 -12.10
C ALA A 218 -36.36 -0.80 -12.52
N THR A 219 -36.66 -0.83 -13.81
CA THR A 219 -37.73 -1.67 -14.38
C THR A 219 -37.29 -3.13 -14.44
N ILE A 220 -38.16 -4.02 -13.99
CA ILE A 220 -37.93 -5.47 -13.99
C ILE A 220 -38.06 -6.01 -15.41
N PRO A 221 -37.00 -6.57 -16.03
CA PRO A 221 -37.07 -7.08 -17.39
C PRO A 221 -37.99 -8.30 -17.48
N ALA A 222 -38.92 -8.27 -18.44
CA ALA A 222 -39.82 -9.38 -18.74
C ALA A 222 -39.15 -10.48 -19.59
N VAL A 223 -38.09 -10.14 -20.32
CA VAL A 223 -37.35 -10.98 -21.28
C VAL A 223 -35.85 -10.76 -21.13
#